data_AF-A0A6V7QXJ1-F1
#
_entry.id   AF-A0A6V7QXJ1-F1
#
_cell.length_a   1.000
_cell.length_b   1.000
_cell.length_c   1.000
_cell.angle_alpha   90.00
_cell.angle_beta   90.00
_cell.angle_gamma   90.00
#
_symmetry.space_group_name_H-M   'P 1'
#
loop_
_entity.id
_entity.type
_entity.pdbx_description
1 polymer ?
#
loop_
_entity_poly.entity_id
_entity_poly.type
_entity_poly.pdbx_seq_one_letter_code
_entity_poly.pdbx_strand_id
1 'polypeptide(L)'
;MHRLLARASRWHQWRPFPAPLSPPSPPHLRYPRRFRSHAALEALLPHSGATAAASGGGGELSVRHLALYNYPSFSGAFAALFAHLYHSRLDLPFLALPFSSFSVDISRFIPRVIAFDHRKSTLARASQLGKCPDNLELRINTSKSSACADEFSSLLSEEDENRLSTVLRYIEDADLQQWKLPNAKEFNIGIRDERAKLNCITNPYVFKQLLGWDASKFIVKGDSYVSSRQDAANKLLKKPFTIQLGRGLYGECLAIRADGYSDLSDEIGTELSRRSATAGLRPIGAVVFMQRGIFKMCLRSTDKATNTSEIAKAYGGGGNSSSSSFPLTMDEYNHWTSTNS
;
A
#
# COMPACT_ATOMS: atom_id res chain seq x y z
N MET A 1 33.64 55.40 4.00
CA MET A 1 32.44 54.86 3.32
C MET A 1 32.87 54.34 1.95
N HIS A 2 33.42 53.13 1.93
CA HIS A 2 32.86 51.91 1.31
C HIS A 2 33.06 51.89 -0.23
N ARG A 3 34.23 51.47 -0.74
CA ARG A 3 34.75 50.07 -0.90
C ARG A 3 33.74 49.12 -1.59
N LEU A 4 33.96 48.86 -2.88
CA LEU A 4 34.48 47.58 -3.44
C LEU A 4 33.90 47.30 -4.84
N LEU A 5 34.69 47.64 -5.86
CA LEU A 5 34.73 46.93 -7.13
C LEU A 5 35.92 45.97 -7.06
N ALA A 6 35.68 44.67 -6.99
CA ALA A 6 36.62 43.61 -7.41
C ALA A 6 36.00 42.22 -7.25
N ARG A 7 35.81 41.52 -8.39
CA ARG A 7 35.99 40.06 -8.64
C ARG A 7 35.19 39.72 -9.91
N ALA A 8 35.77 39.70 -11.10
CA ALA A 8 36.83 38.79 -11.58
C ALA A 8 36.52 37.31 -11.30
N SER A 9 35.87 36.71 -12.29
CA SER A 9 36.26 35.48 -12.97
C SER A 9 37.09 34.49 -12.14
N ARG A 10 36.44 33.42 -11.69
CA ARG A 10 37.11 32.14 -11.43
C ARG A 10 36.24 31.00 -11.93
N TRP A 11 36.61 30.53 -13.11
CA TRP A 11 36.44 29.16 -13.53
C TRP A 11 37.03 28.24 -12.46
N HIS A 12 36.20 27.39 -11.86
CA HIS A 12 36.65 26.17 -11.21
C HIS A 12 35.90 25.00 -11.85
N GLN A 13 36.58 24.43 -12.84
CA GLN A 13 36.75 22.99 -13.05
C GLN A 13 35.53 22.11 -12.74
N TRP A 14 34.84 21.73 -13.81
CA TRP A 14 34.11 20.48 -13.90
C TRP A 14 35.02 19.33 -13.44
N ARG A 15 34.64 18.67 -12.35
CA ARG A 15 35.24 17.38 -11.99
C ARG A 15 34.77 16.33 -13.00
N PRO A 16 35.64 15.49 -13.56
CA PRO A 16 35.21 14.34 -14.33
C PRO A 16 34.37 13.41 -13.43
N PHE A 17 33.27 12.90 -13.99
CA PHE A 17 32.42 11.89 -13.37
C PHE A 17 33.29 10.73 -12.83
N PRO A 18 33.04 10.23 -11.60
CA PRO A 18 33.67 9.00 -11.15
C PRO A 18 33.22 7.85 -12.07
N ALA A 19 34.16 6.94 -12.34
CA ALA A 19 33.93 5.67 -13.05
C ALA A 19 32.69 4.92 -12.51
N PRO A 20 32.02 4.10 -13.34
CA PRO A 20 30.78 3.42 -12.95
C PRO A 20 30.98 2.67 -11.62
N LEU A 21 30.16 3.03 -10.65
CA LEU A 21 30.05 2.34 -9.38
C LEU A 21 29.76 0.86 -9.67
N SER A 22 30.56 -0.02 -9.07
CA SER A 22 30.35 -1.46 -9.04
C SER A 22 28.88 -1.80 -8.73
N PRO A 23 28.34 -2.90 -9.28
CA PRO A 23 26.95 -3.28 -9.03
C PRO A 23 26.67 -3.34 -7.53
N PRO A 24 25.48 -2.90 -7.07
CA PRO A 24 25.16 -2.93 -5.66
C PRO A 24 25.26 -4.36 -5.14
N SER A 25 26.01 -4.54 -4.06
CA SER A 25 26.06 -5.76 -3.27
C SER A 25 24.64 -6.28 -3.03
N PRO A 26 24.42 -7.61 -3.01
CA PRO A 26 23.10 -8.19 -2.80
C PRO A 26 22.47 -7.62 -1.53
N PRO A 27 21.15 -7.38 -1.50
CA PRO A 27 20.51 -6.72 -0.38
C PRO A 27 20.80 -7.51 0.89
N HIS A 28 21.59 -6.91 1.78
CA HIS A 28 21.75 -7.39 3.14
C HIS A 28 20.36 -7.68 3.70
N LEU A 29 20.17 -8.93 4.14
CA LEU A 29 19.01 -9.39 4.88
C LEU A 29 18.62 -8.30 5.88
N ARG A 30 17.52 -7.60 5.62
CA ARG A 30 17.04 -6.52 6.48
C ARG A 30 16.92 -7.08 7.89
N TYR A 31 17.66 -6.49 8.82
CA TYR A 31 17.58 -6.80 10.25
C TYR A 31 16.11 -6.87 10.68
N PRO A 32 15.73 -7.86 11.50
CA PRO A 32 14.34 -8.08 11.88
C PRO A 32 13.74 -6.83 12.51
N ARG A 33 12.48 -6.54 12.20
CA ARG A 33 11.65 -5.58 12.94
C ARG A 33 11.51 -6.09 14.38
N ARG A 34 12.44 -5.72 15.25
CA ARG A 34 12.36 -5.91 16.71
C ARG A 34 11.51 -4.78 17.31
N PHE A 35 11.05 -4.97 18.54
CA PHE A 35 10.53 -3.86 19.33
C PHE A 35 11.55 -2.72 19.31
N ARG A 36 11.09 -1.50 19.03
CA ARG A 36 11.96 -0.33 18.88
C ARG A 36 12.58 0.12 20.21
N SER A 37 12.07 -0.35 21.35
CA SER A 37 12.59 -0.07 22.69
C SER A 37 12.25 -1.20 23.67
N HIS A 38 13.11 -1.39 24.68
CA HIS A 38 12.87 -2.33 25.80
C HIS A 38 11.64 -1.90 26.63
N ALA A 39 11.39 -0.60 26.75
CA ALA A 39 10.25 -0.03 27.47
C ALA A 39 8.88 -0.48 26.92
N ALA A 40 8.76 -0.69 25.60
CA ALA A 40 7.52 -1.18 25.01
C ALA A 40 7.22 -2.66 25.36
N LEU A 41 8.26 -3.44 25.64
CA LEU A 41 8.14 -4.80 26.15
C LEU A 41 7.84 -4.80 27.66
N GLU A 42 8.51 -3.95 28.43
CA GLU A 42 8.27 -3.81 29.87
C GLU A 42 6.84 -3.39 30.19
N ALA A 43 6.21 -2.55 29.37
CA ALA A 43 4.81 -2.18 29.53
C ALA A 43 3.83 -3.38 29.41
N LEU A 44 4.24 -4.45 28.74
CA LEU A 44 3.43 -5.67 28.59
C LEU A 44 3.62 -6.66 29.75
N LEU A 45 4.73 -6.56 30.51
CA LEU A 45 5.06 -7.47 31.60
C LEU A 45 4.00 -7.51 32.71
N PRO A 46 3.42 -6.39 33.19
CA PRO A 46 2.36 -6.41 34.22
C PRO A 46 1.10 -7.16 33.78
N HIS A 47 0.92 -7.39 32.48
CA HIS A 47 -0.24 -8.05 31.89
C HIS A 47 0.02 -9.55 31.63
N SER A 48 1.25 -10.02 31.82
CA SER A 48 1.69 -11.40 31.54
C SER A 48 1.49 -12.38 32.71
N GLY A 49 0.98 -11.90 33.85
CA GLY A 49 0.85 -12.70 35.08
C GLY A 49 2.17 -13.01 35.80
N ALA A 50 3.32 -12.68 35.20
CA ALA A 50 4.63 -13.02 35.75
C ALA A 50 4.98 -12.32 37.09
N THR A 51 4.34 -11.19 37.41
CA THR A 51 4.59 -10.44 38.65
C THR A 51 3.76 -10.91 39.85
N ALA A 52 2.72 -11.71 39.65
CA ALA A 52 1.87 -12.19 40.76
C ALA A 52 2.54 -13.29 41.61
N ALA A 53 3.60 -13.92 41.10
CA ALA A 53 4.32 -14.97 41.82
C ALA A 53 5.33 -14.45 42.87
N ALA A 54 5.61 -13.14 42.91
CA ALA A 54 6.64 -12.56 43.80
C ALA A 54 6.07 -11.89 45.07
N SER A 55 4.76 -11.67 45.14
CA SER A 55 4.09 -11.06 46.29
C SER A 55 2.98 -11.97 46.76
N GLY A 56 3.19 -12.68 47.88
CA GLY A 56 2.29 -13.68 48.47
C GLY A 56 0.96 -13.13 49.01
N GLY A 57 0.21 -12.39 48.20
CA GLY A 57 -1.17 -11.99 48.47
C GLY A 57 -2.12 -12.81 47.60
N GLY A 58 -2.94 -13.65 48.23
CA GLY A 58 -4.04 -14.35 47.58
C GLY A 58 -5.01 -13.35 46.95
N GLY A 59 -5.04 -13.33 45.61
CA GLY A 59 -5.96 -12.57 44.79
C GLY A 59 -5.94 -13.19 43.40
N GLU A 60 -7.03 -13.87 43.07
CA GLU A 60 -7.41 -14.51 41.81
C GLU A 60 -6.53 -14.16 40.58
N LEU A 61 -5.89 -15.20 40.00
CA LEU A 61 -5.12 -15.10 38.75
C LEU A 61 -6.04 -14.68 37.59
N SER A 62 -6.21 -13.37 37.41
CA SER A 62 -6.82 -12.80 36.21
C SER A 62 -5.87 -13.01 35.03
N VAL A 63 -5.98 -14.15 34.33
CA VAL A 63 -5.27 -14.38 33.06
C VAL A 63 -5.79 -13.36 32.06
N ARG A 64 -4.99 -12.33 31.76
CA ARG A 64 -5.32 -11.31 30.78
C ARG A 64 -4.95 -11.80 29.40
N HIS A 65 -5.93 -11.83 28.50
CA HIS A 65 -5.72 -12.19 27.11
C HIS A 65 -5.27 -10.95 26.33
N LEU A 66 -4.18 -11.08 25.56
CA LEU A 66 -3.62 -9.99 24.77
C LEU A 66 -3.67 -10.33 23.27
N ALA A 67 -4.33 -9.49 22.48
CA ALA A 67 -4.27 -9.55 21.02
C ALA A 67 -3.41 -8.41 20.48
N LEU A 68 -2.39 -8.77 19.70
CA LEU A 68 -1.61 -7.81 18.93
C LEU A 68 -1.97 -7.97 17.47
N TYR A 69 -2.25 -6.86 16.78
CA TYR A 69 -2.53 -6.89 15.35
C TYR A 69 -1.69 -5.91 14.57
N ASN A 70 -1.34 -6.32 13.35
CA ASN A 70 -0.58 -5.51 12.41
C ASN A 70 -1.41 -4.28 11.99
N TYR A 71 -1.09 -3.11 12.52
CA TYR A 71 -1.68 -1.84 12.11
C TYR A 71 -0.89 -1.19 10.96
N PRO A 72 -1.54 -0.57 9.95
CA PRO A 72 -2.99 -0.40 9.74
C PRO A 72 -3.58 -1.43 8.76
N SER A 73 -3.58 -2.72 9.14
CA SER A 73 -4.15 -3.80 8.32
C SER A 73 -5.64 -4.01 8.62
N PHE A 74 -6.48 -4.06 7.59
CA PHE A 74 -7.89 -4.46 7.74
C PHE A 74 -7.99 -5.88 8.29
N SER A 75 -7.22 -6.82 7.71
CA SER A 75 -7.21 -8.20 8.17
C SER A 75 -6.80 -8.35 9.64
N GLY A 76 -5.81 -7.59 10.07
CA GLY A 76 -5.39 -7.55 11.48
C GLY A 76 -6.47 -6.97 12.40
N ALA A 77 -7.13 -5.89 11.98
CA ALA A 77 -8.19 -5.26 12.77
C ALA A 77 -9.43 -6.16 12.91
N PHE A 78 -9.82 -6.88 11.86
CA PHE A 78 -10.89 -7.88 11.93
C PHE A 78 -10.50 -9.09 12.80
N ALA A 79 -9.26 -9.58 12.71
CA ALA A 79 -8.78 -10.63 13.62
C ALA A 79 -8.86 -10.18 15.09
N ALA A 80 -8.49 -8.93 15.38
CA ALA A 80 -8.61 -8.35 16.72
C ALA A 80 -10.08 -8.18 17.16
N LEU A 81 -10.99 -7.82 16.23
CA LEU A 81 -12.43 -7.80 16.48
C LEU A 81 -12.94 -9.19 16.89
N PHE A 82 -12.59 -10.24 16.14
CA PHE A 82 -13.05 -11.60 16.47
C PHE A 82 -12.49 -12.09 17.80
N ALA A 83 -11.22 -11.78 18.10
CA ALA A 83 -10.67 -12.03 19.42
C ALA A 83 -11.44 -11.27 20.51
N HIS A 84 -11.77 -9.99 20.29
CA HIS A 84 -12.59 -9.20 21.22
C HIS A 84 -13.96 -9.86 21.47
N LEU A 85 -14.68 -10.23 20.41
CA LEU A 85 -15.99 -10.89 20.51
C LEU A 85 -15.91 -12.22 21.26
N TYR A 86 -14.90 -13.05 20.96
CA TYR A 86 -14.69 -14.34 21.63
C TYR A 86 -14.52 -14.17 23.14
N HIS A 87 -13.61 -13.28 23.56
CA HIS A 87 -13.32 -13.09 24.97
C HIS A 87 -14.47 -12.39 25.70
N SER A 88 -15.15 -11.44 25.05
CA SER A 88 -16.34 -10.81 25.62
C SER A 88 -17.48 -11.79 25.86
N ARG A 89 -17.69 -12.78 24.98
CA ARG A 89 -18.71 -13.84 25.19
C ARG A 89 -18.38 -14.78 26.36
N LEU A 90 -17.11 -14.95 26.68
CA LEU A 90 -16.64 -15.78 27.79
C LEU A 90 -16.40 -14.99 29.08
N ASP A 91 -16.71 -13.70 29.08
CA ASP A 91 -16.44 -12.76 30.18
C ASP A 91 -14.96 -12.76 30.63
N LEU A 92 -14.04 -12.89 29.66
CA LEU A 92 -12.61 -12.94 29.91
C LEU A 92 -11.96 -11.56 29.73
N PRO A 93 -11.04 -11.17 30.63
CA PRO A 93 -10.33 -9.90 30.51
C PRO A 93 -9.43 -9.91 29.27
N PHE A 94 -9.63 -8.93 28.40
CA PHE A 94 -9.00 -8.86 27.08
C PHE A 94 -8.44 -7.46 26.78
N LEU A 95 -7.24 -7.41 26.22
CA LEU A 95 -6.58 -6.20 25.72
C LEU A 95 -6.18 -6.40 24.25
N ALA A 96 -6.57 -5.47 23.39
CA ALA A 96 -6.08 -5.41 22.01
C ALA A 96 -5.14 -4.22 21.82
N LEU A 97 -4.01 -4.43 21.13
CA LEU A 97 -3.06 -3.37 20.79
C LEU A 97 -2.70 -3.40 19.28
N PRO A 98 -2.64 -2.23 18.62
CA PRO A 98 -2.33 -2.08 17.19
C PRO A 98 -0.81 -2.13 16.96
N PHE A 99 -0.15 -3.17 17.46
CA PHE A 99 1.31 -3.29 17.41
C PHE A 99 1.76 -4.42 16.48
N SER A 100 2.74 -4.11 15.63
CA SER A 100 3.39 -5.09 14.77
C SER A 100 4.66 -5.60 15.45
N SER A 101 4.59 -6.80 16.04
CA SER A 101 5.72 -7.43 16.72
C SER A 101 6.11 -8.75 16.05
N PHE A 102 7.34 -9.19 16.33
CA PHE A 102 7.79 -10.52 15.96
C PHE A 102 7.43 -11.48 17.08
N SER A 103 6.65 -12.53 16.77
CA SER A 103 6.08 -13.47 17.74
C SER A 103 7.12 -14.14 18.64
N VAL A 104 8.30 -14.41 18.09
CA VAL A 104 9.44 -15.00 18.82
C VAL A 104 9.96 -14.08 19.92
N ASP A 105 10.04 -12.77 19.69
CA ASP A 105 10.51 -11.86 20.72
C ASP A 105 9.51 -11.79 21.89
N ILE A 106 8.20 -11.91 21.61
CA ILE A 106 7.15 -11.93 22.63
C ILE A 106 7.16 -13.22 23.43
N SER A 107 7.43 -14.37 22.79
CA SER A 107 7.48 -15.67 23.46
C SER A 107 8.55 -15.75 24.56
N ARG A 108 9.52 -14.82 24.60
CA ARG A 108 10.49 -14.74 25.70
C ARG A 108 9.89 -14.25 27.03
N PHE A 109 8.75 -13.59 26.97
CA PHE A 109 8.14 -12.90 28.12
C PHE A 109 6.73 -13.39 28.43
N ILE A 110 6.03 -13.95 27.43
CA ILE A 110 4.64 -14.37 27.56
C ILE A 110 4.56 -15.90 27.67
N PRO A 111 3.86 -16.45 28.68
CA PRO A 111 3.77 -17.90 28.91
C PRO A 111 3.21 -18.73 27.75
N ARG A 112 2.38 -18.12 26.90
CA ARG A 112 1.81 -18.74 25.70
C ARG A 112 1.57 -17.70 24.62
N VAL A 113 2.08 -17.96 23.41
CA VAL A 113 1.90 -17.08 22.25
C VAL A 113 1.34 -17.89 21.09
N ILE A 114 0.25 -17.41 20.49
CA ILE A 114 -0.31 -17.96 19.25
C ILE A 114 -0.24 -16.86 18.20
N ALA A 115 0.46 -17.10 17.10
CA ALA A 115 0.64 -16.11 16.05
C ALA A 115 0.01 -16.59 14.75
N PHE A 116 -0.86 -15.75 14.18
CA PHE A 116 -1.53 -15.97 12.91
C PHE A 116 -0.90 -15.09 11.83
N ASP A 117 -0.57 -15.66 10.67
CA ASP A 117 -0.08 -14.93 9.50
C ASP A 117 -0.51 -15.65 8.22
N HIS A 118 -0.54 -14.93 7.09
CA HIS A 118 -0.86 -15.46 5.77
C HIS A 118 0.23 -15.20 4.74
N ARG A 119 1.32 -14.50 5.12
CA ARG A 119 2.35 -14.11 4.17
C ARG A 119 3.28 -15.26 3.85
N LYS A 120 3.50 -15.50 2.55
CA LYS A 120 4.55 -16.41 2.04
C LYS A 120 5.93 -16.08 2.61
N SER A 121 6.23 -14.80 2.81
CA SER A 121 7.49 -14.36 3.42
C SER A 121 7.63 -14.80 4.88
N THR A 122 6.52 -14.88 5.62
CA THR A 122 6.55 -15.34 7.01
C THR A 122 6.73 -16.84 7.06
N LEU A 123 6.07 -17.60 6.18
CA LEU A 123 6.29 -19.04 6.04
C LEU A 123 7.76 -19.36 5.74
N ALA A 124 8.35 -18.69 4.74
CA ALA A 124 9.76 -18.88 4.38
C ALA A 124 10.71 -18.55 5.54
N ARG A 125 10.41 -17.52 6.33
CA ARG A 125 11.19 -17.18 7.53
C ARG A 125 11.00 -18.22 8.62
N ALA A 126 9.78 -18.67 8.89
CA ALA A 126 9.49 -19.66 9.91
C ALA A 126 10.27 -20.96 9.66
N SER A 127 10.36 -21.42 8.40
CA SER A 127 11.19 -22.57 8.01
C SER A 127 12.69 -22.39 8.29
N GLN A 128 13.18 -21.14 8.37
CA GLN A 128 14.58 -20.82 8.64
C GLN A 128 14.89 -20.64 10.14
N LEU A 129 13.87 -20.51 10.99
CA LEU A 129 14.06 -20.18 12.41
C LEU A 129 14.55 -21.35 13.29
N GLY A 130 14.66 -22.56 12.73
CA GLY A 130 14.99 -23.76 13.51
C GLY A 130 13.86 -24.15 14.46
N LYS A 131 14.20 -24.67 15.65
CA LYS A 131 13.20 -25.07 16.65
C LYS A 131 12.53 -23.83 17.25
N CYS A 132 11.23 -23.70 17.06
CA CYS A 132 10.39 -22.67 17.68
C CYS A 132 10.37 -22.86 19.21
N PRO A 133 10.32 -21.79 20.03
CA PRO A 133 10.09 -21.93 21.47
C PRO A 133 8.83 -22.76 21.75
N ASP A 134 8.87 -23.63 22.76
CA ASP A 134 7.79 -24.58 23.05
C ASP A 134 6.46 -23.87 23.44
N ASN A 135 6.53 -22.62 23.87
CA ASN A 135 5.40 -21.76 24.20
C ASN A 135 4.89 -20.90 23.03
N LEU A 136 5.43 -21.06 21.83
CA LEU A 136 5.04 -20.33 20.62
C LEU A 136 4.43 -21.25 19.57
N GLU A 137 3.14 -21.05 19.30
CA GLU A 137 2.41 -21.70 18.23
C GLU A 137 2.30 -20.77 17.01
N LEU A 138 2.83 -21.18 15.85
CA LEU A 138 2.73 -20.44 14.60
C LEU A 138 1.68 -21.07 13.68
N ARG A 139 0.59 -20.35 13.42
CA ARG A 139 -0.49 -20.74 12.49
C ARG A 139 -0.40 -19.90 11.23
N ILE A 140 0.31 -20.42 10.23
CA ILE A 140 0.52 -19.72 8.96
C ILE A 140 -0.31 -20.38 7.87
N ASN A 141 -1.28 -19.66 7.32
CA ASN A 141 -2.10 -20.13 6.21
C ASN A 141 -1.99 -19.16 5.02
N THR A 142 -1.26 -19.56 3.97
CA THR A 142 -1.04 -18.69 2.80
C THR A 142 -2.18 -18.69 1.79
N SER A 143 -3.22 -19.50 1.98
CA SER A 143 -4.39 -19.56 1.09
C SER A 143 -5.58 -18.75 1.59
N LYS A 144 -5.55 -18.29 2.85
CA LYS A 144 -6.60 -17.47 3.46
C LYS A 144 -6.00 -16.25 4.14
N SER A 145 -6.75 -15.17 4.23
CA SER A 145 -6.33 -13.97 4.97
C SER A 145 -6.35 -14.21 6.48
N SER A 146 -5.63 -13.37 7.22
CA SER A 146 -5.63 -13.43 8.69
C SER A 146 -6.97 -13.04 9.33
N ALA A 147 -7.93 -12.52 8.55
CA ALA A 147 -9.28 -12.20 9.02
C ALA A 147 -10.29 -13.34 8.78
N CYS A 148 -9.79 -14.58 8.68
CA CYS A 148 -10.56 -15.72 8.21
C CYS A 148 -11.90 -15.88 8.95
N ALA A 149 -12.98 -15.52 8.26
CA ALA A 149 -14.35 -15.52 8.78
C ALA A 149 -14.82 -16.91 9.22
N ASP A 150 -14.36 -17.97 8.54
CA ASP A 150 -14.84 -19.34 8.75
C ASP A 150 -14.58 -19.87 10.17
N GLU A 151 -13.51 -19.42 10.83
CA GLU A 151 -13.23 -19.81 12.22
C GLU A 151 -14.09 -19.01 13.23
N PHE A 152 -14.67 -17.89 12.81
CA PHE A 152 -15.29 -16.89 13.68
C PHE A 152 -16.73 -16.54 13.31
N SER A 153 -17.33 -17.20 12.32
CA SER A 153 -18.73 -17.03 11.91
C SER A 153 -19.68 -17.25 13.08
N SER A 154 -19.39 -18.27 13.90
CA SER A 154 -20.13 -18.55 15.14
C SER A 154 -20.11 -17.41 16.18
N LEU A 155 -19.21 -16.43 16.04
CA LEU A 155 -19.10 -15.26 16.93
C LEU A 155 -19.96 -14.07 16.52
N LEU A 156 -20.64 -14.13 15.39
CA LEU A 156 -21.49 -13.07 14.89
C LEU A 156 -22.97 -13.40 15.08
N SER A 157 -23.81 -12.36 15.03
CA SER A 157 -25.24 -12.54 14.77
C SER A 157 -25.44 -12.91 13.30
N GLU A 158 -26.57 -13.53 12.94
CA GLU A 158 -26.87 -13.87 11.54
C GLU A 158 -26.88 -12.62 10.63
N GLU A 159 -27.35 -11.48 11.14
CA GLU A 159 -27.32 -10.20 10.42
C GLU A 159 -25.88 -9.71 10.20
N ASP A 160 -25.05 -9.72 11.25
CA ASP A 160 -23.66 -9.27 11.15
C ASP A 160 -22.82 -10.21 10.28
N GLU A 161 -23.07 -11.52 10.34
CA GLU A 161 -22.39 -12.51 9.51
C GLU A 161 -22.66 -12.28 8.02
N ASN A 162 -23.94 -12.12 7.66
CA ASN A 162 -24.34 -11.84 6.29
C ASN A 162 -23.70 -10.55 5.77
N ARG A 163 -23.67 -9.49 6.58
CA ARG A 163 -23.08 -8.20 6.21
C ARG A 163 -21.55 -8.27 6.09
N LEU A 164 -20.87 -8.85 7.07
CA LEU A 164 -19.40 -8.85 7.15
C LEU A 164 -18.75 -9.90 6.25
N SER A 165 -19.43 -11.01 5.95
CA SER A 165 -18.90 -12.03 5.04
C SER A 165 -18.47 -11.42 3.69
N THR A 166 -19.26 -10.49 3.17
CA THR A 166 -18.95 -9.80 1.91
C THR A 166 -17.75 -8.86 2.07
N VAL A 167 -17.67 -8.09 3.16
CA VAL A 167 -16.54 -7.19 3.46
C VAL A 167 -15.23 -7.97 3.58
N LEU A 168 -15.26 -9.09 4.32
CA LEU A 168 -14.11 -9.95 4.55
C LEU A 168 -13.60 -10.59 3.26
N ARG A 169 -14.51 -11.02 2.37
CA ARG A 169 -14.15 -11.53 1.04
C ARG A 169 -13.38 -10.51 0.20
N TYR A 170 -13.81 -9.24 0.18
CA TYR A 170 -13.06 -8.19 -0.54
C TYR A 170 -11.69 -7.90 0.08
N ILE A 171 -11.61 -7.91 1.41
CA ILE A 171 -10.33 -7.74 2.12
C ILE A 171 -9.39 -8.89 1.77
N GLU A 172 -9.88 -10.13 1.77
CA GLU A 172 -9.09 -11.32 1.43
C GLU A 172 -8.62 -11.31 -0.02
N ASP A 173 -9.50 -10.97 -0.97
CA ASP A 173 -9.15 -10.85 -2.39
C ASP A 173 -8.00 -9.86 -2.62
N ALA A 174 -7.99 -8.75 -1.88
CA ALA A 174 -6.93 -7.75 -1.92
C ALA A 174 -5.65 -8.20 -1.20
N ASP A 175 -5.76 -8.77 0.00
CA ASP A 175 -4.61 -9.26 0.80
C ASP A 175 -3.85 -10.38 0.08
N LEU A 176 -4.58 -11.26 -0.62
CA LEU A 176 -4.02 -12.34 -1.45
C LEU A 176 -3.64 -11.89 -2.87
N GLN A 177 -3.86 -10.62 -3.21
CA GLN A 177 -3.58 -10.02 -4.53
C GLN A 177 -4.24 -10.76 -5.70
N GLN A 178 -5.46 -11.27 -5.49
CA GLN A 178 -6.17 -12.05 -6.49
C GLN A 178 -6.97 -11.17 -7.46
N TRP A 179 -7.59 -10.10 -6.96
CA TRP A 179 -8.39 -9.13 -7.74
C TRP A 179 -9.50 -9.78 -8.58
N LYS A 180 -10.15 -10.81 -8.03
CA LYS A 180 -11.17 -11.61 -8.75
C LYS A 180 -12.58 -11.08 -8.56
N LEU A 181 -12.84 -10.35 -7.48
CA LEU A 181 -14.19 -9.91 -7.17
C LEU A 181 -14.63 -8.74 -8.06
N PRO A 182 -15.91 -8.68 -8.46
CA PRO A 182 -16.44 -7.54 -9.19
C PRO A 182 -16.29 -6.28 -8.34
N ASN A 183 -15.97 -5.14 -8.95
CA ASN A 183 -15.80 -3.86 -8.25
C ASN A 183 -14.72 -3.87 -7.14
N ALA A 184 -13.77 -4.83 -7.16
CA ALA A 184 -12.71 -4.91 -6.16
C ALA A 184 -11.87 -3.63 -6.11
N LYS A 185 -11.64 -2.98 -7.26
CA LYS A 185 -10.91 -1.72 -7.35
C LYS A 185 -11.66 -0.60 -6.60
N GLU A 186 -12.94 -0.46 -6.86
CA GLU A 186 -13.84 0.55 -6.28
C GLU A 186 -13.95 0.34 -4.78
N PHE A 187 -14.19 -0.91 -4.32
CA PHE A 187 -14.17 -1.25 -2.90
C PHE A 187 -12.86 -0.81 -2.23
N ASN A 188 -11.71 -1.16 -2.81
CA ASN A 188 -10.39 -0.83 -2.25
C ASN A 188 -10.12 0.68 -2.21
N ILE A 189 -10.63 1.43 -3.19
CA ILE A 189 -10.60 2.90 -3.20
C ILE A 189 -11.47 3.44 -2.07
N GLY A 190 -12.71 2.96 -1.93
CA GLY A 190 -13.68 3.47 -0.96
C GLY A 190 -13.29 3.22 0.49
N ILE A 191 -12.72 2.05 0.78
CA ILE A 191 -12.31 1.65 2.14
C ILE A 191 -10.98 2.27 2.57
N ARG A 192 -10.17 2.79 1.64
CA ARG A 192 -8.78 3.26 1.87
C ARG A 192 -8.64 4.21 3.07
N ASP A 193 -9.54 5.18 3.20
CA ASP A 193 -9.46 6.20 4.26
C ASP A 193 -9.78 5.62 5.65
N GLU A 194 -10.45 4.47 5.70
CA GLU A 194 -10.77 3.79 6.95
C GLU A 194 -9.54 3.20 7.63
N ARG A 195 -8.43 3.00 6.90
CA ARG A 195 -7.17 2.46 7.46
C ARG A 195 -6.65 3.29 8.64
N ALA A 196 -6.77 4.61 8.57
CA ALA A 196 -6.31 5.49 9.63
C ALA A 196 -7.07 5.27 10.94
N LYS A 197 -8.34 4.86 10.85
CA LYS A 197 -9.25 4.67 11.98
C LYS A 197 -9.09 3.31 12.68
N LEU A 198 -8.26 2.41 12.15
CA LEU A 198 -8.10 1.04 12.67
C LEU A 198 -7.29 0.94 13.96
N ASN A 199 -6.84 2.05 14.54
CA ASN A 199 -6.04 2.04 15.77
C ASN A 199 -6.98 2.01 16.99
N CYS A 200 -7.05 0.88 17.70
CA CYS A 200 -7.95 0.72 18.85
C CYS A 200 -7.56 1.55 20.09
N ILE A 201 -6.33 2.08 20.15
CA ILE A 201 -5.91 2.99 21.24
C ILE A 201 -6.48 4.39 20.99
N THR A 202 -6.34 4.89 19.77
CA THR A 202 -6.82 6.25 19.42
C THR A 202 -8.28 6.28 18.98
N ASN A 203 -8.86 5.13 18.66
CA ASN A 203 -10.27 4.96 18.28
C ASN A 203 -10.90 3.85 19.15
N PRO A 204 -11.46 4.18 20.32
CA PRO A 204 -12.08 3.19 21.22
C PRO A 204 -13.33 2.54 20.63
N TYR A 205 -13.91 3.10 19.55
CA TYR A 205 -15.11 2.56 18.90
C TYR A 205 -14.79 1.68 17.68
N VAL A 206 -13.52 1.38 17.40
CA VAL A 206 -13.11 0.68 16.17
C VAL A 206 -13.83 -0.65 15.96
N PHE A 207 -14.01 -1.46 17.01
CA PHE A 207 -14.67 -2.76 16.89
C PHE A 207 -16.17 -2.63 16.58
N LYS A 208 -16.84 -1.69 17.23
CA LYS A 208 -18.24 -1.34 16.91
C LYS A 208 -18.38 -0.82 15.48
N GLN A 209 -17.42 -0.03 15.01
CA GLN A 209 -17.42 0.48 13.63
C GLN A 209 -17.22 -0.65 12.62
N LEU A 210 -16.24 -1.53 12.85
CA LEU A 210 -15.96 -2.68 11.99
C LEU A 210 -17.18 -3.60 11.85
N LEU A 211 -17.92 -3.85 12.95
CA LEU A 211 -19.18 -4.61 12.91
C LEU A 211 -20.23 -3.98 11.98
N GLY A 212 -20.28 -2.65 11.91
CA GLY A 212 -21.23 -1.89 11.10
C GLY A 212 -20.80 -1.67 9.64
N TRP A 213 -19.68 -2.24 9.20
CA TRP A 213 -19.19 -2.07 7.83
C TRP A 213 -20.04 -2.83 6.82
N ASP A 214 -20.15 -2.26 5.63
CA ASP A 214 -20.93 -2.81 4.52
C ASP A 214 -20.15 -2.56 3.23
N ALA A 215 -19.95 -3.63 2.46
CA ALA A 215 -19.19 -3.58 1.23
C ALA A 215 -19.85 -2.68 0.18
N SER A 216 -21.19 -2.63 0.13
CA SER A 216 -21.92 -1.81 -0.83
C SER A 216 -21.60 -0.32 -0.66
N LYS A 217 -21.51 0.15 0.59
CA LYS A 217 -21.16 1.54 0.91
C LYS A 217 -19.76 1.90 0.43
N PHE A 218 -18.80 1.00 0.57
CA PHE A 218 -17.43 1.23 0.08
C PHE A 218 -17.36 1.20 -1.44
N ILE A 219 -18.12 0.32 -2.11
CA ILE A 219 -18.20 0.29 -3.57
C ILE A 219 -18.80 1.59 -4.10
N VAL A 220 -19.95 2.03 -3.58
CA VAL A 220 -20.60 3.29 -3.99
C VAL A 220 -19.68 4.49 -3.76
N LYS A 221 -18.98 4.55 -2.62
CA LYS A 221 -18.00 5.59 -2.34
C LYS A 221 -16.83 5.57 -3.34
N GLY A 222 -16.32 4.37 -3.65
CA GLY A 222 -15.26 4.17 -4.62
C GLY A 222 -15.65 4.57 -6.03
N ASP A 223 -16.84 4.15 -6.46
CA ASP A 223 -17.42 4.48 -7.76
C ASP A 223 -17.65 5.99 -7.93
N SER A 224 -18.20 6.64 -6.90
CA SER A 224 -18.36 8.10 -6.86
C SER A 224 -17.01 8.80 -7.00
N TYR A 225 -15.98 8.29 -6.32
CA TYR A 225 -14.62 8.82 -6.44
C TYR A 225 -14.09 8.65 -7.87
N VAL A 226 -14.16 7.45 -8.45
CA VAL A 226 -13.70 7.17 -9.81
C VAL A 226 -14.42 8.05 -10.83
N SER A 227 -15.74 8.20 -10.71
CA SER A 227 -16.55 9.06 -11.58
C SER A 227 -16.11 10.52 -11.48
N SER A 228 -15.96 11.05 -10.25
CA SER A 228 -15.51 12.44 -10.05
C SER A 228 -14.13 12.72 -10.66
N ARG A 229 -13.23 11.72 -10.61
CA ARG A 229 -11.89 11.78 -11.17
C ARG A 229 -11.92 11.77 -12.69
N GLN A 230 -12.76 10.91 -13.28
CA GLN A 230 -12.96 10.86 -14.72
C GLN A 230 -13.56 12.17 -15.24
N ASP A 231 -14.53 12.76 -14.54
CA ASP A 231 -15.10 14.06 -14.90
C ASP A 231 -14.05 15.18 -14.84
N ALA A 232 -13.20 15.18 -13.81
CA ALA A 232 -12.10 16.12 -13.70
C ALA A 232 -11.08 15.96 -14.84
N ALA A 233 -10.74 14.73 -15.21
CA ALA A 233 -9.87 14.43 -16.35
C ALA A 233 -10.48 14.90 -17.68
N ASN A 234 -11.76 14.60 -17.91
CA ASN A 234 -12.49 14.99 -19.11
C ASN A 234 -12.52 16.52 -19.31
N LYS A 235 -12.63 17.29 -18.23
CA LYS A 235 -12.56 18.76 -18.27
C LYS A 235 -11.22 19.30 -18.75
N LEU A 236 -10.13 18.55 -18.54
CA LEU A 236 -8.78 18.92 -18.97
C LEU A 236 -8.51 18.51 -20.43
N LEU A 237 -9.21 17.51 -20.96
CA LEU A 237 -9.03 16.94 -22.30
C LEU A 237 -9.68 17.76 -23.43
N LYS A 238 -9.53 19.09 -23.41
CA LYS A 238 -10.17 19.99 -24.39
C LYS A 238 -9.49 20.00 -25.75
N LYS A 239 -8.16 20.01 -25.78
CA LYS A 239 -7.35 20.12 -27.00
C LYS A 239 -6.14 19.19 -26.94
N PRO A 240 -6.34 17.86 -26.98
CA PRO A 240 -5.22 16.94 -27.16
C PRO A 240 -4.56 17.18 -28.52
N PHE A 241 -3.27 16.90 -28.62
CA PHE A 241 -2.49 17.03 -29.85
C PHE A 241 -1.72 15.74 -30.10
N THR A 242 -1.37 15.47 -31.36
CA THR A 242 -0.58 14.29 -31.72
C THR A 242 0.90 14.53 -31.40
N ILE A 243 1.60 13.52 -30.92
CA ILE A 243 3.07 13.56 -30.77
C ILE A 243 3.71 12.37 -31.47
N GLN A 244 4.95 12.57 -31.93
CA GLN A 244 5.79 11.51 -32.45
C GLN A 244 6.70 10.97 -31.34
N LEU A 245 6.27 9.91 -30.66
CA LEU A 245 7.01 9.35 -29.53
C LEU A 245 8.39 8.87 -29.98
N GLY A 246 9.42 9.35 -29.30
CA GLY A 246 10.82 9.09 -29.66
C GLY A 246 11.14 9.45 -31.11
N ARG A 247 10.68 10.63 -31.56
CA ARG A 247 10.90 11.12 -32.93
C ARG A 247 10.32 10.17 -33.99
N GLY A 248 9.20 9.53 -33.64
CA GLY A 248 8.48 8.58 -34.49
C GLY A 248 8.88 7.11 -34.31
N LEU A 249 9.98 6.81 -33.61
CA LEU A 249 10.44 5.43 -33.36
C LEU A 249 9.37 4.57 -32.68
N TYR A 250 8.54 5.19 -31.85
CA TYR A 250 7.48 4.52 -31.10
C TYR A 250 6.08 4.85 -31.64
N GLY A 251 6.00 5.37 -32.86
CA GLY A 251 4.75 5.77 -33.49
C GLY A 251 4.14 7.04 -32.90
N GLU A 252 2.91 7.31 -33.32
CA GLU A 252 2.18 8.51 -32.96
C GLU A 252 1.07 8.22 -31.97
N CYS A 253 0.82 9.16 -31.05
CA CYS A 253 -0.28 9.06 -30.10
C CYS A 253 -0.78 10.45 -29.68
N LEU A 254 -1.95 10.50 -29.04
CA LEU A 254 -2.45 11.75 -28.46
C LEU A 254 -1.74 12.06 -27.14
N ALA A 255 -1.49 13.34 -26.95
CA ALA A 255 -0.85 13.89 -25.77
C ALA A 255 -1.58 15.11 -25.21
N ILE A 256 -1.32 15.39 -23.94
CA ILE A 256 -1.68 16.66 -23.32
C ILE A 256 -0.61 17.09 -22.31
N ARG A 257 -0.40 18.41 -22.21
CA ARG A 257 0.35 19.02 -21.11
C ARG A 257 -0.61 19.38 -19.97
N ALA A 258 -0.43 18.76 -18.81
CA ALA A 258 -1.31 18.83 -17.65
C ALA A 258 -0.58 19.36 -16.39
N ASP A 259 0.11 20.49 -16.53
CA ASP A 259 0.80 21.14 -15.40
C ASP A 259 -0.19 21.46 -14.27
N GLY A 260 0.18 21.11 -13.03
CA GLY A 260 -0.68 21.28 -11.86
C GLY A 260 -1.72 20.17 -11.64
N TYR A 261 -1.89 19.24 -12.60
CA TYR A 261 -2.88 18.15 -12.55
C TYR A 261 -2.23 16.76 -12.62
N SER A 262 -1.00 16.64 -12.08
CA SER A 262 -0.23 15.39 -12.12
C SER A 262 -0.94 14.21 -11.46
N ASP A 263 -1.80 14.48 -10.49
CA ASP A 263 -2.62 13.49 -9.81
C ASP A 263 -3.63 12.85 -10.77
N LEU A 264 -4.15 13.57 -11.77
CA LEU A 264 -5.08 13.09 -12.83
C LEU A 264 -4.41 12.38 -14.00
N SER A 265 -3.08 12.19 -13.97
CA SER A 265 -2.35 11.63 -15.11
C SER A 265 -2.78 10.21 -15.51
N ASP A 266 -3.31 9.42 -14.57
CA ASP A 266 -3.78 8.07 -14.86
C ASP A 266 -5.08 8.10 -15.68
N GLU A 267 -6.07 8.87 -15.22
CA GLU A 267 -7.38 9.00 -15.87
C GLU A 267 -7.25 9.73 -17.21
N ILE A 268 -6.47 10.83 -17.26
CA ILE A 268 -6.18 11.56 -18.49
C ILE A 268 -5.49 10.64 -19.50
N GLY A 269 -4.43 9.93 -19.08
CA GLY A 269 -3.67 9.07 -19.98
C GLY A 269 -4.51 7.89 -20.49
N THR A 270 -5.34 7.30 -19.65
CA THR A 270 -6.22 6.19 -20.04
C THR A 270 -7.23 6.63 -21.11
N GLU A 271 -7.86 7.79 -20.93
CA GLU A 271 -8.79 8.32 -21.92
C GLU A 271 -8.08 8.76 -23.21
N LEU A 272 -6.87 9.33 -23.13
CA LEU A 272 -6.06 9.64 -24.31
C LEU A 272 -5.66 8.38 -25.09
N SER A 273 -5.36 7.27 -24.40
CA SER A 273 -5.08 5.98 -25.05
C SER A 273 -6.26 5.52 -25.88
N ARG A 274 -7.47 5.58 -25.31
CA ARG A 274 -8.71 5.21 -26.01
C ARG A 274 -8.96 6.11 -27.22
N ARG A 275 -8.81 7.43 -27.05
CA ARG A 275 -8.98 8.40 -28.14
C ARG A 275 -7.93 8.23 -29.24
N SER A 276 -6.69 7.89 -28.88
CA SER A 276 -5.63 7.60 -29.85
C SER A 276 -5.99 6.40 -30.72
N ALA A 277 -6.45 5.31 -30.10
CA ALA A 277 -6.92 4.13 -30.82
C ALA A 277 -8.08 4.45 -31.78
N THR A 278 -9.06 5.24 -31.33
CA THR A 278 -10.18 5.70 -32.19
C THR A 278 -9.71 6.57 -33.35
N ALA A 279 -8.63 7.34 -33.17
CA ALA A 279 -8.04 8.17 -34.21
C ALA A 279 -7.10 7.39 -35.16
N GLY A 280 -6.97 6.07 -35.02
CA GLY A 280 -6.04 5.24 -35.80
C GLY A 280 -4.57 5.43 -35.42
N LEU A 281 -4.29 6.08 -34.29
CA LEU A 281 -2.96 6.25 -33.74
C LEU A 281 -2.60 5.06 -32.83
N ARG A 282 -1.34 4.97 -32.41
CA ARG A 282 -0.92 3.96 -31.44
C ARG A 282 -1.76 4.11 -30.16
N PRO A 283 -2.29 3.03 -29.57
CA PRO A 283 -3.18 3.08 -28.41
C PRO A 283 -2.41 3.41 -27.12
N ILE A 284 -1.83 4.60 -27.09
CA ILE A 284 -1.07 5.18 -25.98
C ILE A 284 -1.66 6.56 -25.71
N GLY A 285 -1.80 6.91 -24.44
CA GLY A 285 -2.07 8.28 -24.01
C GLY A 285 -0.86 8.85 -23.31
N ALA A 286 -0.42 10.03 -23.77
CA ALA A 286 0.73 10.73 -23.24
C ALA A 286 0.32 11.93 -22.38
N VAL A 287 0.74 11.97 -21.12
CA VAL A 287 0.47 13.10 -20.23
C VAL A 287 1.78 13.68 -19.75
N VAL A 288 2.00 14.96 -20.01
CA VAL A 288 3.23 15.67 -19.65
C VAL A 288 2.97 16.72 -18.60
N PHE A 289 3.80 16.78 -17.56
CA PHE A 289 3.67 17.80 -16.53
C PHE A 289 4.99 18.03 -15.80
N MET A 290 5.11 19.20 -15.18
CA MET A 290 6.17 19.51 -14.22
C MET A 290 5.86 18.90 -12.85
N GLN A 291 6.80 18.12 -12.30
CA GLN A 291 6.71 17.55 -10.96
C GLN A 291 8.04 17.76 -10.23
N ARG A 292 8.04 18.59 -9.17
CA ARG A 292 9.22 18.86 -8.34
C ARG A 292 10.45 19.30 -9.17
N GLY A 293 10.24 20.15 -10.17
CA GLY A 293 11.30 20.64 -11.06
C GLY A 293 11.71 19.67 -12.17
N ILE A 294 11.12 18.48 -12.23
CA ILE A 294 11.36 17.49 -13.29
C ILE A 294 10.21 17.54 -14.27
N PHE A 295 10.51 17.71 -15.56
CA PHE A 295 9.54 17.57 -16.62
C PHE A 295 9.35 16.08 -16.92
N LYS A 296 8.12 15.60 -16.72
CA LYS A 296 7.83 14.16 -16.68
C LYS A 296 6.76 13.81 -17.70
N MET A 297 7.01 12.74 -18.45
CA MET A 297 6.06 12.10 -19.35
C MET A 297 5.50 10.85 -18.66
N CYS A 298 4.18 10.74 -18.61
CA CYS A 298 3.45 9.55 -18.17
C CYS A 298 2.73 8.95 -19.38
N LEU A 299 2.96 7.66 -19.63
CA LEU A 299 2.30 6.92 -20.68
C LEU A 299 1.29 5.94 -20.07
N ARG A 300 0.12 5.84 -20.71
CA ARG A 300 -0.90 4.85 -20.42
C ARG A 300 -1.31 4.12 -21.68
N SER A 301 -1.63 2.83 -21.56
CA SER A 301 -2.24 2.07 -22.64
C SER A 301 -3.40 1.24 -22.11
N THR A 302 -4.51 1.26 -22.84
CA THR A 302 -5.67 0.40 -22.64
C THR A 302 -5.59 -0.87 -23.48
N ASP A 303 -4.58 -0.99 -24.32
CA ASP A 303 -4.33 -2.14 -25.19
C ASP A 303 -3.33 -3.11 -24.53
N LYS A 304 -3.66 -4.41 -24.55
CA LYS A 304 -2.81 -5.44 -23.93
C LYS A 304 -1.55 -5.74 -24.75
N ALA A 305 -1.57 -5.49 -26.06
CA ALA A 305 -0.42 -5.73 -26.92
C ALA A 305 0.62 -4.59 -26.83
N THR A 306 0.23 -3.42 -26.37
CA THR A 306 1.08 -2.24 -26.30
C THR A 306 1.85 -2.15 -24.98
N ASN A 307 3.17 -2.28 -25.06
CA ASN A 307 4.07 -2.16 -23.90
C ASN A 307 4.70 -0.76 -23.80
N THR A 308 4.15 0.09 -22.93
CA THR A 308 4.67 1.44 -22.66
C THR A 308 5.99 1.42 -21.87
N SER A 309 6.28 0.36 -21.11
CA SER A 309 7.48 0.29 -20.24
C SER A 309 8.79 0.27 -21.03
N GLU A 310 8.77 -0.25 -22.28
CA GLU A 310 9.94 -0.27 -23.17
C GLU A 310 10.36 1.15 -23.55
N ILE A 311 9.38 2.01 -23.86
CA ILE A 311 9.59 3.43 -24.16
C ILE A 311 10.17 4.10 -22.92
N ALA A 312 9.54 3.91 -21.76
CA ALA A 312 9.99 4.55 -20.53
C ALA A 312 11.44 4.17 -20.17
N LYS A 313 11.83 2.90 -20.33
CA LYS A 313 13.20 2.44 -20.08
C LYS A 313 14.22 3.12 -21.00
N ALA A 314 13.89 3.35 -22.27
CA ALA A 314 14.78 4.03 -23.22
C ALA A 314 15.11 5.47 -22.79
N TYR A 315 14.22 6.11 -22.02
CA TYR A 315 14.40 7.47 -21.49
C TYR A 315 14.73 7.49 -19.98
N GLY A 316 15.28 6.39 -19.44
CA GLY A 316 15.72 6.32 -18.04
C GLY A 316 14.58 6.28 -17.01
N GLY A 317 13.37 5.95 -17.43
CA GLY A 317 12.20 5.73 -16.58
C GLY A 317 11.83 4.26 -16.41
N GLY A 318 10.57 4.02 -16.06
CA GLY A 318 10.06 2.66 -15.84
C GLY A 318 8.56 2.61 -15.58
N GLY A 319 8.08 1.42 -15.22
CA GLY A 319 6.67 1.14 -14.99
C GLY A 319 6.31 -0.29 -15.40
N ASN A 320 5.01 -0.56 -15.47
CA ASN A 320 4.48 -1.79 -16.03
C ASN A 320 4.08 -1.57 -17.51
N SER A 321 3.59 -2.62 -18.17
CA SER A 321 3.30 -2.57 -19.61
C SER A 321 2.24 -1.52 -19.97
N SER A 322 1.20 -1.34 -19.17
CA SER A 322 0.10 -0.40 -19.43
C SER A 322 0.26 0.97 -18.77
N SER A 323 1.24 1.15 -17.88
CA SER A 323 1.42 2.36 -17.08
C SER A 323 2.90 2.57 -16.76
N SER A 324 3.47 3.59 -17.38
CA SER A 324 4.89 3.92 -17.23
C SER A 324 5.14 5.42 -17.23
N SER A 325 6.34 5.83 -16.83
CA SER A 325 6.75 7.23 -16.83
C SER A 325 8.26 7.40 -16.89
N PHE A 326 8.71 8.54 -17.42
CA PHE A 326 10.12 8.89 -17.56
C PHE A 326 10.33 10.41 -17.50
N PRO A 327 11.51 10.87 -17.07
CA PRO A 327 11.90 12.27 -17.24
C PRO A 327 12.10 12.59 -18.71
N LEU A 328 11.76 13.81 -19.14
CA LEU A 328 11.92 14.28 -20.50
C LEU A 328 12.53 15.69 -20.46
N THR A 329 13.43 16.03 -21.37
CA THR A 329 13.90 17.41 -21.50
C THR A 329 12.91 18.23 -22.31
N MET A 330 12.90 19.56 -22.11
CA MET A 330 12.02 20.43 -22.90
C MET A 330 12.37 20.38 -24.40
N ASP A 331 13.67 20.27 -24.72
CA ASP A 331 14.13 20.14 -26.10
C ASP A 331 13.60 18.86 -26.75
N GLU A 332 13.72 17.71 -26.08
CA GLU A 332 13.23 16.44 -26.64
C GLU A 332 11.71 16.46 -26.81
N TYR A 333 10.98 17.04 -25.85
CA TYR A 333 9.54 17.25 -25.98
C TYR A 333 9.17 18.14 -27.18
N ASN A 334 9.88 19.26 -27.37
CA ASN A 334 9.63 20.14 -28.50
C ASN A 334 9.81 19.40 -29.84
N HIS A 335 10.82 18.53 -29.95
CA HIS A 335 11.00 17.69 -31.13
C HIS A 335 9.80 16.75 -31.36
N TRP A 336 9.25 16.16 -30.31
CA TRP A 336 8.10 15.26 -30.43
C TRP A 336 6.81 15.98 -30.82
N THR A 337 6.72 17.29 -30.57
CA THR A 337 5.57 18.13 -30.91
C THR A 337 5.72 18.88 -32.24
N SER A 338 6.92 18.92 -32.83
CA SER A 338 7.27 19.80 -33.96
C SER A 338 6.52 19.51 -35.26
N THR A 339 5.84 18.36 -35.39
CA THR A 339 5.00 18.05 -36.56
C THR A 339 3.63 18.74 -36.57
N ASN A 340 3.27 19.50 -35.53
CA ASN A 340 2.04 20.31 -35.48
C ASN A 340 2.28 21.83 -35.57
N SER A 341 3.45 22.28 -36.02
CA SER A 341 3.76 23.71 -36.26
C SER A 341 3.54 24.12 -37.70
#